data_AF-F0Z430-F1
#
_entry.id   AF-F0Z430-F1
#
_cell.length_a   1.000
_cell.length_b   1.000
_cell.length_c   1.000
_cell.angle_alpha   90.00
_cell.angle_beta   90.00
_cell.angle_gamma   90.00
#
_symmetry.space_group_name_H-M   'P 1'
#
loop_
_entity.id
_entity.type
_entity.pdbx_description
1 polymer ?
#
loop_
_entity_poly.entity_id
_entity_poly.type
_entity_poly.pdbx_seq_one_letter_code
_entity_poly.pdbx_strand_id
1 'polypeptide(L)'
;MLLIDKYAEKIYGIITCYDRVNIQGYIPSWSHAEAMTTYIILNGIRIFDYHNFSHPLTEQVRQNTEKIAQENGVEIEFIRKLHAFRKDDVSSRLFPTPGNQKV
;
A
#
# COMPACT_ATOMS: atom_id res chain seq x y z
N MET A 1 -15.39 -12.08 1.11
CA MET A 1 -15.97 -11.15 2.09
C MET A 1 -14.96 -10.03 2.32
N LEU A 2 -15.33 -8.77 2.15
CA LEU A 2 -14.40 -7.66 2.34
C LEU A 2 -14.09 -7.50 3.84
N LEU A 3 -12.91 -6.95 4.15
CA LEU A 3 -12.55 -6.66 5.54
C LEU A 3 -13.52 -5.69 6.20
N ILE A 4 -14.08 -4.77 5.41
CA ILE A 4 -15.06 -3.78 5.84
C ILE A 4 -16.32 -4.49 6.34
N ASP A 5 -16.84 -5.45 5.57
CA ASP A 5 -18.02 -6.23 5.95
C ASP A 5 -17.73 -7.10 7.18
N LYS A 6 -16.56 -7.75 7.20
CA LYS A 6 -16.16 -8.67 8.28
C LYS A 6 -16.03 -8.00 9.64
N TYR A 7 -15.57 -6.76 9.65
CA TYR A 7 -15.23 -6.03 10.87
C TYR A 7 -16.09 -4.78 11.05
N ALA A 8 -17.28 -4.71 10.43
CA ALA A 8 -18.18 -3.56 10.48
C ALA A 8 -18.44 -3.08 11.92
N GLU A 9 -18.67 -4.01 12.86
CA GLU A 9 -18.88 -3.72 14.29
C GLU A 9 -17.65 -3.13 15.01
N LYS A 10 -16.46 -3.27 14.43
CA LYS A 10 -15.19 -2.75 14.97
C LYS A 10 -14.70 -1.49 14.25
N ILE A 11 -15.39 -1.05 13.20
CA ILE A 11 -15.05 0.17 12.46
C ILE A 11 -15.78 1.34 13.10
N TYR A 12 -15.03 2.23 13.74
CA TYR A 12 -15.58 3.38 14.45
C TYR A 12 -15.88 4.59 13.55
N GLY A 13 -15.37 4.62 12.32
CA GLY A 13 -15.61 5.72 11.39
C GLY A 13 -14.67 5.77 10.19
N ILE A 14 -14.73 6.87 9.44
CA ILE A 14 -13.94 7.15 8.23
C ILE A 14 -13.09 8.39 8.48
N ILE A 15 -11.80 8.31 8.16
CA ILE A 15 -10.87 9.45 8.20
C ILE A 15 -10.76 10.03 6.80
N THR A 16 -11.08 11.31 6.63
CA THR A 16 -11.20 11.97 5.32
C THR A 16 -10.00 12.85 4.94
N CYS A 17 -9.17 13.27 5.89
CA CYS A 17 -7.98 14.10 5.63
C CYS A 17 -6.73 13.51 6.30
N TYR A 18 -5.83 12.95 5.50
CA TYR A 18 -4.53 12.46 5.97
C TYR A 18 -3.45 12.72 4.92
N ASP A 19 -2.26 13.12 5.35
CA ASP A 19 -1.09 13.28 4.46
C ASP A 19 -0.32 11.97 4.27
N ARG A 20 -0.52 11.00 5.17
CA ARG A 20 0.10 9.65 5.14
C ARG A 20 -0.64 8.67 6.04
N VAL A 21 -0.94 7.49 5.53
CA VAL A 21 -1.29 6.30 6.33
C VAL A 21 -0.10 5.34 6.31
N ASN A 22 0.38 4.92 7.48
CA ASN A 22 1.35 3.83 7.60
C ASN A 22 0.65 2.65 8.30
N ILE A 23 0.50 1.55 7.57
CA ILE A 23 -0.10 0.32 8.10
C ILE A 23 1.04 -0.59 8.54
N GLN A 24 1.21 -0.70 9.86
CA GLN A 24 2.15 -1.65 10.45
C GLN A 24 1.37 -2.86 10.94
N GLY A 25 1.75 -4.04 10.48
CA GLY A 25 1.20 -5.31 10.92
C GLY A 25 2.33 -6.30 11.17
N TYR A 26 2.15 -7.13 12.19
CA TYR A 26 3.02 -8.28 12.40
C TYR A 26 2.29 -9.53 11.93
N ILE A 27 2.90 -10.26 11.01
CA ILE A 27 2.32 -11.52 10.54
C ILE A 27 3.36 -12.62 10.70
N PRO A 28 3.28 -13.43 11.77
CA PRO A 28 4.36 -14.33 12.19
C PRO A 28 4.84 -15.30 11.11
N SER A 29 3.95 -15.76 10.23
CA SER A 29 4.21 -16.79 9.22
C SER A 29 5.10 -16.36 8.06
N TRP A 30 5.38 -15.06 7.90
CA TRP A 30 6.15 -14.49 6.78
C TRP A 30 6.89 -13.21 7.19
N SER A 31 6.97 -12.91 8.50
CA SER A 31 7.57 -11.69 9.04
C SER A 31 9.10 -11.65 9.00
N HIS A 32 9.75 -12.78 8.70
CA HIS A 32 11.20 -12.91 8.62
C HIS A 32 11.60 -14.00 7.62
N ALA A 33 12.87 -13.99 7.20
CA ALA A 33 13.37 -14.83 6.12
C ALA A 33 13.11 -16.33 6.32
N GLU A 34 13.31 -16.83 7.54
CA GLU A 34 13.11 -18.25 7.87
C GLU A 34 11.63 -18.66 7.81
N ALA A 35 10.73 -17.88 8.42
CA ALA A 35 9.30 -18.13 8.31
C ALA A 35 8.80 -18.06 6.86
N MET A 36 9.27 -17.08 6.09
CA MET A 36 8.90 -16.97 4.67
C MET A 36 9.38 -18.17 3.86
N THR A 37 10.61 -18.62 4.11
CA THR A 37 11.17 -19.83 3.49
C THR A 37 10.34 -21.07 3.84
N THR A 38 9.99 -21.21 5.11
CA THR A 38 9.15 -22.31 5.61
C THR A 38 7.77 -22.30 4.94
N TYR A 39 7.13 -21.12 4.86
CA TYR A 39 5.84 -20.97 4.19
C TYR A 39 5.89 -21.39 2.73
N ILE A 40 6.89 -20.91 1.98
CA ILE A 40 7.06 -21.20 0.55
C ILE A 40 7.24 -22.72 0.33
N ILE A 41 8.10 -23.36 1.14
CA ILE A 41 8.35 -24.82 1.06
C ILE A 41 7.09 -25.62 1.38
N LEU A 42 6.36 -25.26 2.44
CA LEU A 42 5.12 -25.94 2.84
C LEU A 42 4.03 -25.85 1.77
N ASN A 43 4.04 -24.80 0.95
CA ASN A 43 3.11 -24.63 -0.17
C ASN A 43 3.62 -25.28 -1.48
N GLY A 44 4.71 -26.05 -1.43
CA GLY A 44 5.26 -26.75 -2.60
C GLY A 44 5.95 -25.84 -3.62
N ILE A 45 6.28 -24.62 -3.23
CA ILE A 45 6.95 -23.64 -4.08
C ILE A 45 8.46 -23.75 -3.83
N ARG A 46 9.28 -23.76 -4.89
CA ARG A 46 10.73 -23.71 -4.71
C ARG A 46 11.17 -22.28 -4.39
N ILE A 47 12.15 -22.12 -3.52
CA ILE A 47 12.67 -20.81 -3.09
C ILE A 47 13.10 -19.96 -4.30
N PHE A 48 13.72 -20.58 -5.32
CA PHE A 48 14.13 -19.89 -6.54
C PHE A 48 12.96 -19.40 -7.41
N ASP A 49 11.77 -19.99 -7.26
CA ASP A 49 10.56 -19.59 -7.97
C ASP A 49 9.75 -18.54 -7.18
N TYR A 50 10.35 -17.91 -6.16
CA TYR A 50 9.71 -16.88 -5.34
C TYR A 50 9.12 -15.73 -6.16
N HIS A 51 9.79 -15.32 -7.24
CA HIS A 51 9.28 -14.26 -8.12
C HIS A 51 7.91 -14.64 -8.72
N ASN A 52 7.73 -15.90 -9.13
CA ASN A 52 6.48 -16.37 -9.70
C ASN A 52 5.33 -16.40 -8.67
N PHE A 53 5.66 -16.58 -7.39
CA PHE A 53 4.71 -16.48 -6.29
C PHE A 53 4.35 -15.02 -5.95
N SER A 54 5.34 -14.14 -5.85
CA SER A 54 5.16 -12.77 -5.35
C SER A 54 4.65 -11.79 -6.41
N HIS A 55 4.99 -12.00 -7.67
CA HIS A 55 4.62 -11.10 -8.76
C HIS A 55 3.09 -11.00 -8.98
N PRO A 56 2.32 -12.11 -9.02
CA PRO A 56 0.86 -12.03 -9.14
C PRO A 56 0.20 -11.27 -7.98
N LEU A 57 0.68 -11.44 -6.75
CA LEU A 57 0.17 -10.72 -5.58
C LEU A 57 0.43 -9.21 -5.70
N THR A 58 1.62 -8.85 -6.16
CA THR A 58 1.99 -7.44 -6.40
C THR A 58 1.10 -6.82 -7.47
N GLU A 59 0.87 -7.53 -8.57
CA GLU A 59 0.01 -7.07 -9.66
C GLU A 59 -1.46 -6.95 -9.23
N GLN A 60 -1.97 -7.87 -8.40
CA GLN A 60 -3.32 -7.77 -7.85
C GLN A 60 -3.50 -6.50 -7.02
N VAL A 61 -2.53 -6.16 -6.15
CA VAL A 61 -2.57 -4.92 -5.37
C VAL A 61 -2.53 -3.69 -6.29
N ARG A 62 -1.65 -3.70 -7.30
CA ARG A 62 -1.53 -2.61 -8.28
C ARG A 62 -2.83 -2.40 -9.04
N GLN A 63 -3.37 -3.45 -9.65
CA GLN A 63 -4.60 -3.40 -10.45
C GLN A 63 -5.81 -2.95 -9.61
N ASN A 64 -5.94 -3.46 -8.38
CA ASN A 64 -7.01 -3.03 -7.49
C ASN A 64 -6.88 -1.54 -7.11
N THR A 65 -5.66 -1.07 -6.86
CA THR A 65 -5.41 0.35 -6.57
C THR A 65 -5.76 1.24 -7.76
N GLU A 66 -5.34 0.85 -8.97
CA GLU A 66 -5.67 1.55 -10.22
C GLU A 66 -7.17 1.59 -10.48
N LYS A 67 -7.86 0.47 -10.27
CA LYS A 67 -9.31 0.39 -10.40
C LYS A 67 -10.03 1.35 -9.44
N ILE A 68 -9.69 1.33 -8.16
CA ILE A 68 -10.30 2.22 -7.16
C ILE A 68 -10.03 3.68 -7.50
N ALA A 69 -8.81 4.02 -7.93
CA ALA A 69 -8.48 5.37 -8.32
C ALA A 69 -9.31 5.84 -9.52
N GLN A 70 -9.44 5.01 -10.56
CA GLN A 70 -10.28 5.30 -11.73
C GLN A 70 -11.75 5.50 -11.36
N GLU A 71 -12.30 4.62 -10.52
CA GLU A 71 -13.70 4.71 -10.03
C GLU A 71 -13.97 6.01 -9.25
N ASN A 72 -12.96 6.57 -8.60
CA ASN A 72 -13.06 7.81 -7.82
C ASN A 72 -12.49 9.04 -8.56
N GLY A 73 -12.08 8.92 -9.82
CA GLY A 73 -11.50 10.00 -10.61
C GLY A 73 -10.16 10.54 -10.09
N VAL A 74 -9.38 9.71 -9.39
CA VAL A 74 -8.07 10.06 -8.82
C VAL A 74 -6.95 9.67 -9.79
N GLU A 75 -6.05 10.61 -10.08
CA GLU A 75 -4.85 10.35 -10.90
C GLU A 75 -3.74 9.71 -10.05
N ILE A 76 -3.11 8.65 -10.58
CA ILE A 76 -1.98 7.97 -9.93
C ILE A 76 -0.66 8.42 -10.55
N GLU A 77 0.24 8.93 -9.74
CA GLU A 77 1.62 9.22 -10.14
C GLU A 77 2.58 8.12 -9.67
N PHE A 78 3.25 7.43 -10.61
CA PHE A 78 4.26 6.41 -10.30
C PHE A 78 5.65 7.02 -10.16
N ILE A 79 6.18 7.05 -8.94
CA ILE A 79 7.49 7.62 -8.69
C ILE A 79 8.59 6.54 -8.75
N ARG A 80 9.39 6.56 -9.82
CA ARG A 80 10.33 5.48 -10.17
C ARG A 80 11.72 5.59 -9.53
N LYS A 81 12.10 6.75 -8.97
CA LYS A 81 13.47 6.99 -8.45
C LYS A 81 13.47 7.36 -6.97
N LEU A 82 13.54 6.35 -6.09
CA LEU A 82 13.41 6.49 -4.63
C LEU A 82 14.33 7.54 -3.96
N HIS A 83 15.46 7.88 -4.59
CA HIS A 83 16.46 8.83 -4.06
C HIS A 83 16.62 10.13 -4.88
N ALA A 84 15.83 10.31 -5.95
CA ALA A 84 15.97 11.49 -6.82
C ALA A 84 15.10 12.68 -6.40
N PHE A 85 14.21 12.51 -5.41
CA PHE A 85 13.26 13.53 -4.97
C PHE A 85 13.01 13.41 -3.47
N ARG A 86 12.78 14.53 -2.76
CA ARG A 86 12.26 14.50 -1.39
C ARG A 86 10.74 14.51 -1.44
N LYS A 87 10.10 13.82 -0.50
CA LYS A 87 8.63 13.76 -0.41
C LYS A 87 7.99 15.15 -0.30
N ASP A 88 8.66 16.06 0.40
CA ASP A 88 8.18 17.43 0.61
C ASP A 88 8.07 18.17 -0.73
N ASP A 89 8.94 17.86 -1.70
CA ASP A 89 8.91 18.46 -3.04
C ASP A 89 7.62 18.06 -3.80
N VAL A 90 7.21 16.80 -3.68
CA VAL A 90 5.98 16.28 -4.32
C VAL A 90 4.75 16.88 -3.67
N SER A 91 4.74 16.98 -2.33
CA SER A 91 3.62 17.55 -1.58
C SER A 91 3.46 19.04 -1.88
N SER A 92 4.57 19.79 -1.96
CA SER A 92 4.58 21.22 -2.32
C SER A 92 4.11 21.47 -3.75
N ARG A 93 4.40 20.56 -4.68
CA ARG A 93 3.92 20.63 -6.06
C ARG A 93 2.41 20.38 -6.18
N LEU A 94 1.88 19.41 -5.44
CA LEU A 94 0.48 19.01 -5.49
C LEU A 94 -0.42 19.94 -4.65
N PHE A 95 0.11 20.47 -3.55
CA PHE A 95 -0.57 21.40 -2.64
C PHE A 95 0.28 22.66 -2.45
N PRO A 96 0.39 23.53 -3.46
CA PRO A 96 1.07 24.81 -3.28
C PRO A 96 0.29 25.61 -2.24
N THR A 97 0.90 25.84 -1.07
CA THR A 97 0.26 26.59 0.01
C THR A 97 -0.15 27.98 -0.50
N PRO A 98 -1.42 28.40 -0.41
CA PRO A 98 -1.73 29.82 -0.37
C PRO A 98 -1.15 30.31 0.96
N GLY A 99 -0.18 31.21 0.89
CA GLY A 99 0.49 31.73 2.07
C GLY A 99 -0.51 32.16 3.14
N ASN A 100 -0.33 31.63 4.35
CA ASN A 100 -0.65 32.31 5.60
C ASN A 100 -2.03 33.01 5.62
N GLN A 101 -3.12 32.24 5.59
CA GLN A 101 -4.41 32.78 6.02
C GLN A 101 -4.34 32.95 7.55
N LYS A 102 -3.97 34.17 7.94
CA LYS A 102 -3.95 34.63 9.34
C LYS A 102 -5.28 34.26 9.99
N VAL A 103 -5.20 33.50 11.09
CA VAL A 103 -6.22 33.48 12.14
C VAL A 103 -5.91 34.61 13.10
#